data_AF-A0A961AMC0-F1
#
_entry.id   AF-A0A961AMC0-F1
#
_cell.length_a   1.000
_cell.length_b   1.000
_cell.length_c   1.000
_cell.angle_alpha   90.00
_cell.angle_beta   90.00
_cell.angle_gamma   90.00
#
_symmetry.space_group_name_H-M   'P 1'
#
loop_
_entity.id
_entity.type
_entity.pdbx_description
1 polymer ?
#
loop_
_entity_poly.entity_id
_entity_poly.type
_entity_poly.pdbx_seq_one_letter_code
_entity_poly.pdbx_strand_id
1 'polypeptide(L)'
;AAVVHRSAMTQTPRPNYPKGKLPQSMGYTIRTEHWRYTEWRDFNTGEVQARELYDHDRDPGETTNVADAESNAAVVTRMAAELKARLKNGALESQRG
;
A
#
# COMPACT_ATOMS: atom_id res chain seq x y z
N ALA A 1 6.21 -6.75 25.98
CA ALA A 1 6.34 -5.43 25.35
C ALA A 1 5.59 -5.45 24.03
N ALA A 2 4.55 -4.65 23.86
CA ALA A 2 3.86 -4.53 22.58
C ALA A 2 4.83 -3.83 21.61
N VAL A 3 5.19 -4.51 20.51
CA VAL A 3 6.00 -3.90 19.47
C VAL A 3 5.11 -2.90 18.74
N VAL A 4 5.16 -1.63 19.16
CA VAL A 4 4.52 -0.54 18.41
C VAL A 4 5.32 -0.38 17.13
N HIS A 5 4.86 -1.00 16.05
CA HIS A 5 5.43 -0.73 14.74
C HIS A 5 5.09 0.72 14.36
N ARG A 6 6.12 1.55 14.08
CA ARG A 6 5.99 2.96 13.66
C ARG A 6 5.29 3.16 12.31
N SER A 7 4.63 2.13 11.80
CA SER A 7 3.88 2.24 10.56
C SER A 7 2.68 1.29 10.59
N ALA A 8 1.54 1.80 10.12
CA ALA A 8 0.27 1.08 10.05
C ALA A 8 0.07 0.51 8.65
N MET A 9 -0.60 -0.64 8.56
CA MET A 9 -0.93 -1.26 7.27
C MET A 9 -2.43 -1.45 7.13
N THR A 10 -2.93 -1.30 5.92
CA THR A 10 -4.35 -1.53 5.61
C THR A 10 -4.47 -2.25 4.26
N GLN A 11 -5.43 -3.17 4.18
CA GLN A 11 -5.79 -3.88 2.96
C GLN A 11 -7.20 -3.49 2.55
N THR A 12 -7.41 -3.19 1.28
CA THR A 12 -8.72 -2.73 0.78
C THR A 12 -9.06 -3.39 -0.56
N PRO A 13 -10.03 -4.30 -0.62
CA PRO A 13 -10.50 -4.85 -1.88
C PRO A 13 -11.30 -3.80 -2.68
N ARG A 14 -11.15 -3.81 -4.00
CA ARG A 14 -11.96 -3.02 -4.94
C ARG A 14 -12.60 -3.97 -5.96
N PRO A 15 -13.93 -3.92 -6.17
CA PRO A 15 -14.93 -3.12 -5.44
C PRO A 15 -15.13 -3.58 -3.98
N ASN A 16 -15.61 -2.68 -3.10
CA ASN A 16 -15.59 -2.89 -1.64
C ASN A 16 -16.66 -3.87 -1.10
N TYR A 17 -17.54 -4.44 -1.93
CA TYR A 17 -18.52 -5.44 -1.51
C TYR A 17 -18.90 -6.35 -2.68
N PRO A 18 -18.05 -7.29 -3.09
CA PRO A 18 -18.43 -8.19 -4.16
C PRO A 18 -19.33 -9.30 -3.59
N LYS A 19 -20.64 -9.19 -3.84
CA LYS A 19 -21.59 -10.30 -3.60
C LYS A 19 -21.19 -11.50 -4.46
N GLY A 20 -20.52 -12.49 -3.86
CA GLY A 20 -20.16 -13.75 -4.51
C GLY A 20 -19.17 -13.64 -5.67
N LYS A 21 -18.37 -12.55 -5.74
CA LYS A 21 -17.33 -12.36 -6.75
C LYS A 21 -15.98 -12.08 -6.08
N LEU A 22 -14.87 -12.44 -6.72
CA LEU A 22 -13.54 -12.01 -6.28
C LEU A 22 -13.38 -10.51 -6.58
N PRO A 23 -12.65 -9.75 -5.75
CA PRO A 23 -12.33 -8.36 -6.06
C PRO A 23 -11.44 -8.30 -7.31
N GLN A 24 -11.49 -7.19 -8.03
CA GLN A 24 -10.64 -6.97 -9.21
C GLN A 24 -9.24 -6.56 -8.79
N SER A 25 -9.14 -5.71 -7.76
CA SER A 25 -7.86 -5.22 -7.25
C SER A 25 -7.84 -5.27 -5.72
N MET A 26 -6.65 -5.46 -5.16
CA MET A 26 -6.36 -5.35 -3.75
C MET A 26 -5.41 -4.16 -3.52
N GLY A 27 -5.85 -3.21 -2.72
CA GLY A 27 -5.03 -2.09 -2.27
C GLY A 27 -4.24 -2.47 -1.02
N TYR A 28 -2.94 -2.24 -1.04
CA TYR A 28 -2.03 -2.43 0.08
C TYR A 28 -1.46 -1.08 0.48
N THR A 29 -1.81 -0.59 1.67
CA THR A 29 -1.32 0.69 2.18
C THR A 29 -0.33 0.46 3.30
N ILE A 30 0.79 1.18 3.27
CA ILE A 30 1.69 1.39 4.41
C ILE A 30 1.74 2.88 4.74
N ARG A 31 1.56 3.20 6.02
CA ARG A 31 1.60 4.58 6.52
C ARG A 31 2.70 4.71 7.55
N THR A 32 3.65 5.58 7.29
CA THR A 32 4.73 5.99 8.20
C THR A 32 4.41 7.36 8.81
N GLU A 33 5.32 7.89 9.63
CA GLU A 33 5.18 9.24 10.22
C GLU A 33 5.01 10.33 9.13
N HIS A 34 5.78 10.25 8.04
CA HIS A 34 5.85 11.29 7.02
C HIS A 34 5.15 10.92 5.70
N TRP A 35 4.91 9.64 5.44
CA TRP A 35 4.45 9.18 4.14
C TRP A 35 3.33 8.16 4.25
N ARG A 36 2.34 8.27 3.36
CA ARG A 36 1.40 7.20 3.05
C ARG A 36 1.65 6.70 1.64
N TYR A 37 1.83 5.39 1.52
CA TYR A 37 2.06 4.72 0.25
C TYR A 37 1.04 3.62 0.04
N THR A 38 0.38 3.61 -1.13
CA THR A 38 -0.62 2.60 -1.51
C THR A 38 -0.21 1.94 -2.83
N GLU A 39 -0.24 0.61 -2.88
CA GLU A 39 -0.17 -0.16 -4.12
C GLU A 39 -1.51 -0.82 -4.40
N TRP A 40 -2.10 -0.51 -5.56
CA TRP A 40 -3.23 -1.25 -6.09
C TRP A 40 -2.69 -2.38 -6.95
N ARG A 41 -2.94 -3.61 -6.52
CA ARG A 41 -2.52 -4.81 -7.24
C ARG A 41 -3.73 -5.51 -7.83
N ASP A 42 -3.59 -6.05 -9.01
CA ASP A 42 -4.56 -7.00 -9.55
C ASP A 42 -4.75 -8.16 -8.57
N PHE A 43 -5.99 -8.54 -8.30
CA PHE A 43 -6.26 -9.56 -7.31
C PHE A 43 -5.75 -10.95 -7.76
N ASN A 44 -5.90 -11.27 -9.05
CA ASN A 44 -5.59 -12.59 -9.59
C ASN A 44 -4.07 -12.76 -9.82
N THR A 45 -3.45 -11.81 -10.49
CA THR A 45 -2.02 -11.86 -10.87
C THR A 45 -1.12 -11.32 -9.76
N GLY A 46 -1.58 -10.30 -9.02
CA GLY A 46 -0.75 -9.55 -8.07
C GLY A 46 0.08 -8.44 -8.72
N GLU A 47 -0.10 -8.18 -10.02
CA GLU A 47 0.59 -7.09 -10.72
C GLU A 47 0.15 -5.72 -10.18
N VAL A 48 1.11 -4.81 -9.99
CA VAL A 48 0.82 -3.46 -9.54
C VAL A 48 0.19 -2.68 -10.69
N GLN A 49 -1.10 -2.36 -10.56
CA GLN A 49 -1.86 -1.58 -11.53
C GLN A 49 -1.73 -0.07 -11.29
N ALA A 50 -1.61 0.36 -10.02
CA ALA A 50 -1.45 1.76 -9.68
C ALA A 50 -0.68 1.94 -8.37
N ARG A 51 -0.04 3.10 -8.22
CA ARG A 51 0.69 3.51 -7.02
C ARG A 51 0.24 4.89 -6.58
N GLU A 52 0.15 5.07 -5.28
CA GLU A 52 -0.14 6.36 -4.68
C GLU A 52 0.89 6.65 -3.59
N LEU A 53 1.38 7.89 -3.55
CA LEU A 53 2.28 8.37 -2.53
C LEU A 53 1.82 9.75 -2.08
N TYR A 54 1.60 9.92 -0.78
CA TYR A 54 1.21 11.18 -0.16
C TYR A 54 2.24 11.56 0.90
N ASP A 55 2.70 12.82 0.83
CA ASP A 55 3.63 13.44 1.78
C ASP A 55 2.81 14.14 2.88
N HIS A 56 2.81 13.60 4.10
CA HIS A 56 2.06 14.17 5.22
C HIS A 56 2.69 15.47 5.76
N ASP A 57 3.99 15.68 5.58
CA ASP A 57 4.68 16.90 6.04
C ASP A 57 4.35 18.09 5.13
N ARG A 58 4.28 17.83 3.81
CA ARG A 58 4.02 18.89 2.82
C ARG A 58 2.55 19.05 2.49
N ASP A 59 1.76 18.00 2.62
CA ASP A 59 0.34 17.98 2.28
C ASP A 59 -0.45 17.21 3.35
N PRO A 60 -0.70 17.83 4.52
CA PRO A 60 -1.48 17.19 5.59
C PRO A 60 -2.91 16.83 5.16
N GLY A 61 -3.39 17.38 4.03
CA GLY A 61 -4.67 17.05 3.42
C GLY A 61 -4.68 15.80 2.53
N GLU A 62 -3.53 15.19 2.23
CA GLU A 62 -3.40 14.02 1.33
C GLU A 62 -4.14 14.20 0.00
N THR A 63 -4.08 15.41 -0.55
CA THR A 63 -4.78 15.83 -1.77
C THR A 63 -3.99 15.53 -3.03
N THR A 64 -2.65 15.42 -2.93
CA THR A 64 -1.78 15.28 -4.10
C THR A 64 -1.07 13.94 -4.11
N ASN A 65 -1.38 13.10 -5.10
CA ASN A 65 -0.59 11.90 -5.39
C ASN A 65 0.72 12.31 -6.08
N VAL A 66 1.84 12.05 -5.41
CA VAL A 66 3.19 12.39 -5.89
C VAL A 66 4.01 11.15 -6.28
N ALA A 67 3.35 10.00 -6.51
CA ALA A 67 4.01 8.73 -6.84
C ALA A 67 4.74 8.75 -8.19
N ASP A 68 4.19 9.46 -9.18
CA ASP A 68 4.77 9.54 -10.54
C ASP A 68 5.82 10.65 -10.70
N ALA A 69 6.06 11.44 -9.65
CA ALA A 69 7.11 12.46 -9.69
C ALA A 69 8.50 11.80 -9.59
N GLU A 70 9.36 12.05 -10.57
CA GLU A 70 10.73 11.49 -10.60
C GLU A 70 11.53 11.80 -9.34
N SER A 71 11.32 12.99 -8.75
CA SER A 71 11.92 13.42 -7.49
C SER A 71 11.55 12.52 -6.29
N ASN A 72 10.45 11.78 -6.38
CA ASN A 72 9.97 10.88 -5.34
C ASN A 72 10.22 9.39 -5.66
N ALA A 73 10.85 9.06 -6.79
CA ALA A 73 11.11 7.68 -7.18
C ALA A 73 11.89 6.88 -6.11
N ALA A 74 12.83 7.53 -5.43
CA ALA A 74 13.57 6.94 -4.30
C ALA A 74 12.65 6.65 -3.09
N VAL A 75 11.71 7.56 -2.80
CA VAL A 75 10.73 7.39 -1.71
C VAL A 75 9.78 6.25 -2.05
N VAL A 76 9.23 6.23 -3.27
CA VAL A 76 8.39 5.14 -3.77
C VAL A 76 9.09 3.79 -3.65
N THR A 77 10.35 3.72 -4.09
CA THR A 77 11.16 2.47 -4.02
C THR A 77 11.35 2.00 -2.58
N ARG A 78 11.69 2.92 -1.67
CA ARG A 78 11.85 2.62 -0.24
C ARG A 78 10.53 2.14 0.39
N MET A 79 9.44 2.85 0.14
CA MET A 79 8.13 2.54 0.71
C MET A 79 7.58 1.21 0.17
N ALA A 80 7.78 0.91 -1.11
CA ALA A 80 7.45 -0.37 -1.72
C ALA A 80 8.25 -1.53 -1.12
N ALA A 81 9.56 -1.33 -0.87
CA ALA A 81 10.39 -2.31 -0.22
C ALA A 81 9.95 -2.58 1.24
N GLU A 82 9.60 -1.52 2.00
CA GLU A 82 9.08 -1.67 3.36
C GLU A 82 7.73 -2.40 3.35
N LEU A 83 6.79 -1.99 2.48
CA LEU A 83 5.51 -2.66 2.32
C LEU A 83 5.68 -4.15 2.00
N LYS A 84 6.54 -4.49 1.04
CA LYS A 84 6.85 -5.88 0.69
C LYS A 84 7.44 -6.66 1.87
N ALA A 85 8.38 -6.07 2.61
CA ALA A 85 8.98 -6.71 3.78
C ALA A 85 7.93 -6.96 4.87
N ARG A 86 6.98 -6.04 5.06
CA ARG A 86 5.93 -6.21 6.05
C ARG A 86 4.85 -7.20 5.64
N LEU A 87 4.50 -7.28 4.35
CA LEU A 87 3.59 -8.32 3.85
C LEU A 87 4.19 -9.73 4.07
N LYS A 88 5.52 -9.86 3.94
CA LYS A 88 6.24 -11.10 4.25
C LYS A 88 6.28 -11.40 5.75
N ASN A 89 6.61 -10.40 6.57
CA ASN A 89 6.79 -10.58 8.02
C ASN A 89 5.45 -10.68 8.80
N GLY A 90 4.36 -10.17 8.23
CA GLY A 90 3.02 -10.19 8.82
C GLY A 90 2.20 -11.46 8.52
N ALA A 91 2.76 -12.47 7.86
CA ALA A 91 2.06 -13.68 7.43
C ALA A 91 0.80 -13.39 6.59
N LEU A 92 0.96 -12.95 5.34
CA LEU A 92 -0.17 -12.86 4.39
C LEU A 92 0.22 -13.06 2.92
N GLU A 93 1.19 -13.95 2.65
CA GLU A 93 1.25 -14.66 1.35
C GLU A 93 0.45 -15.98 1.37
N SER A 94 -0.25 -16.32 2.46
CA SER A 94 -0.97 -17.60 2.62
C SER A 94 -2.49 -17.55 2.35
N GLN A 95 -2.98 -16.60 1.55
CA GLN A 95 -4.37 -16.63 1.04
C GLN A 95 -4.46 -16.91 -0.47
N ARG A 96 -3.36 -17.36 -1.08
CA ARG A 96 -3.36 -17.93 -2.43
C ARG A 96 -3.29 -19.45 -2.31
N GLY A 97 -4.44 -20.06 -2.03
CA GLY A 97 -4.66 -21.51 -1.98
C GLY A 97 -6.13 -21.80 -2.20
#